data_AF-A0A3B9SN68-F1
#
_entry.id   AF-A0A3B9SN68-F1
#
_cell.length_a   1.000
_cell.length_b   1.000
_cell.length_c   1.000
_cell.angle_alpha   90.00
_cell.angle_beta   90.00
_cell.angle_gamma   90.00
#
_symmetry.space_group_name_H-M   'P 1'
#
loop_
_entity.id
_entity.type
_entity.pdbx_description
1 polymer ?
#
loop_
_entity_poly.entity_id
_entity_poly.type
_entity_poly.pdbx_seq_one_letter_code
_entity_poly.pdbx_strand_id
1 'polypeptide(L)'
;LGPREIVGIVDYAHTPDALQNVLQTLQAFRQGPQHIITVVGCGGDRDTGKRPQMAQIAADLSDYVVLTSDNPRSESPAAILRDMEAGLDPVQKRRCITVEDRHQGIKLACQHAKPGDIILVAGKGHEKYQEIQGVKHPFDDVAVLKSTLKDVHA
;
A
#
# COMPACT_ATOMS: atom_id res chain seq x y z
N LEU A 1 -19.72 -11.31 -1.14
CA LEU A 1 -18.39 -11.48 -1.75
C LEU A 1 -18.31 -12.93 -2.19
N GLY A 2 -18.38 -13.18 -3.50
CA GLY A 2 -18.29 -14.54 -4.03
C GLY A 2 -16.85 -15.07 -3.94
N PRO A 3 -16.63 -16.39 -3.95
CA PRO A 3 -15.30 -17.02 -3.82
C PRO A 3 -14.33 -16.78 -5.00
N ARG A 4 -14.57 -15.75 -5.83
CA ARG A 4 -13.80 -15.42 -7.04
C ARG A 4 -13.59 -13.92 -7.26
N GLU A 5 -14.07 -13.05 -6.37
CA GLU A 5 -13.89 -11.60 -6.53
C GLU A 5 -12.61 -11.14 -5.86
N ILE A 6 -11.93 -10.17 -6.45
CA ILE A 6 -10.84 -9.44 -5.78
C ILE A 6 -11.45 -8.57 -4.68
N VAL A 7 -10.90 -8.65 -3.48
CA VAL A 7 -11.35 -7.84 -2.34
C VAL A 7 -10.44 -6.63 -2.21
N GLY A 8 -10.96 -5.43 -2.44
CA GLY A 8 -10.26 -4.17 -2.22
C GLY A 8 -10.56 -3.58 -0.84
N ILE A 9 -9.53 -3.27 -0.06
CA ILE A 9 -9.62 -2.69 1.28
C ILE A 9 -8.79 -1.41 1.32
N VAL A 10 -9.36 -0.33 1.84
CA VAL A 10 -8.65 0.93 2.10
C VAL A 10 -8.66 1.18 3.60
N ASP A 11 -7.49 1.35 4.20
CA ASP A 11 -7.32 1.48 5.65
C ASP A 11 -6.40 2.68 6.02
N TYR A 12 -6.62 3.26 7.20
CA TYR A 12 -5.84 4.38 7.72
C TYR A 12 -4.54 3.94 8.43
N ALA A 13 -4.21 2.65 8.45
CA ALA A 13 -3.00 2.11 9.06
C ALA A 13 -1.72 2.78 8.51
N HIS A 14 -1.22 3.76 9.26
CA HIS A 14 -0.04 4.57 8.94
C HIS A 14 1.05 4.49 10.02
N THR A 15 0.91 3.58 10.98
CA THR A 15 1.89 3.23 12.00
C THR A 15 2.25 1.74 11.89
N PRO A 16 3.45 1.32 12.32
CA PRO A 16 3.88 -0.08 12.27
C PRO A 16 2.87 -1.03 12.90
N ASP A 17 2.46 -0.75 14.14
CA ASP A 17 1.50 -1.59 14.88
C ASP A 17 0.14 -1.69 14.18
N ALA A 18 -0.37 -0.56 13.65
CA ALA A 18 -1.66 -0.57 12.95
C ALA A 18 -1.59 -1.40 11.66
N LEU A 19 -0.52 -1.23 10.87
CA LEU A 19 -0.32 -2.00 9.64
C LEU A 19 -0.19 -3.49 9.94
N GLN A 20 0.59 -3.84 10.96
CA GLN A 20 0.77 -5.22 11.42
C GLN A 20 -0.56 -5.83 11.84
N ASN A 21 -1.35 -5.14 12.66
CA ASN A 21 -2.65 -5.65 13.13
C ASN A 21 -3.61 -5.90 11.97
N VAL A 22 -3.69 -4.97 11.00
CA VAL A 22 -4.53 -5.15 9.81
C VAL A 22 -4.07 -6.35 8.99
N LEU A 23 -2.77 -6.45 8.68
CA LEU A 23 -2.25 -7.55 7.87
C LEU A 23 -2.36 -8.92 8.55
N GLN A 24 -2.10 -9.00 9.85
CA GLN A 24 -2.31 -10.22 10.64
C GLN A 24 -3.79 -10.63 10.65
N THR A 25 -4.71 -9.65 10.75
CA THR A 25 -6.15 -9.90 10.63
C THR A 25 -6.47 -10.49 9.25
N LEU A 26 -5.97 -9.89 8.17
CA LEU A 26 -6.18 -10.40 6.81
C LEU A 26 -5.60 -11.81 6.62
N GLN A 27 -4.42 -12.09 7.19
CA GLN A 27 -3.84 -13.43 7.15
C GLN A 27 -4.68 -14.48 7.90
N ALA A 28 -5.31 -14.11 9.02
CA ALA A 28 -6.18 -15.01 9.76
C ALA A 28 -7.49 -15.31 9.01
N PHE A 29 -7.99 -14.35 8.23
CA PHE A 29 -9.23 -14.51 7.46
C PHE A 29 -9.03 -15.10 6.06
N ARG A 30 -7.82 -15.05 5.50
CA ARG A 30 -7.54 -15.56 4.14
C ARG A 30 -7.93 -17.03 4.04
N GLN A 31 -8.61 -17.39 2.96
CA GLN A 31 -9.07 -18.76 2.70
C GLN A 31 -8.28 -19.35 1.54
N GLY A 32 -7.66 -20.52 1.71
CA GLY A 32 -6.94 -21.19 0.62
C GLY A 32 -5.76 -20.38 0.05
N PRO A 33 -5.54 -20.38 -1.28
CA PRO A 33 -4.35 -19.79 -1.91
C PRO A 33 -4.49 -18.27 -2.20
N GLN A 34 -5.35 -17.55 -1.47
CA GLN A 34 -5.52 -16.11 -1.66
C GLN A 34 -4.23 -15.35 -1.31
N HIS A 35 -3.79 -14.48 -2.22
CA HIS A 35 -2.66 -13.60 -1.95
C HIS A 35 -3.12 -12.27 -1.34
N ILE A 36 -2.27 -11.70 -0.49
CA ILE A 36 -2.40 -10.35 0.05
C ILE A 36 -1.41 -9.45 -0.70
N ILE A 37 -1.95 -8.45 -1.38
CA ILE A 37 -1.21 -7.41 -2.10
C ILE A 37 -1.35 -6.11 -1.33
N THR A 38 -0.24 -5.53 -0.88
CA THR A 38 -0.26 -4.32 -0.04
C THR A 38 0.33 -3.13 -0.77
N VAL A 39 -0.43 -2.04 -0.85
CA VAL A 39 0.04 -0.72 -1.31
C VAL A 39 0.22 0.16 -0.09
N VAL A 40 1.44 0.63 0.16
CA VAL A 40 1.76 1.39 1.37
C VAL A 40 2.82 2.46 1.10
N GLY A 41 2.71 3.57 1.82
CA GLY A 41 3.67 4.67 1.80
C GLY A 41 3.88 5.23 3.20
N CYS A 42 4.75 6.24 3.29
CA CYS A 42 4.95 7.02 4.52
C CYS A 42 4.84 8.50 4.20
N GLY A 43 4.34 9.28 5.17
CA GLY A 43 4.32 10.74 5.05
C GLY A 43 5.67 11.38 5.37
N GLY A 44 6.00 12.46 4.67
CA GLY A 44 7.16 13.31 4.96
C GLY A 44 6.90 14.28 6.12
N ASP A 45 7.94 14.99 6.55
CA ASP A 45 8.00 15.92 7.69
C ASP A 45 7.48 15.32 9.00
N ARG A 46 7.61 14.00 9.15
CA ARG A 46 7.14 13.21 10.29
C ARG A 46 8.16 12.14 10.66
N ASP A 47 7.81 11.31 11.64
CA ASP A 47 8.61 10.20 12.11
C ASP A 47 9.17 9.36 10.94
N THR A 48 10.49 9.45 10.76
CA THR A 48 11.27 8.71 9.76
C THR A 48 11.59 7.30 10.25
N GLY A 49 11.62 7.06 11.57
CA GLY A 49 12.00 5.79 12.19
C GLY A 49 11.04 4.66 11.82
N LYS A 50 9.76 4.98 11.58
CA LYS A 50 8.77 3.99 11.13
C LYS A 50 8.92 3.55 9.67
N ARG A 51 9.62 4.32 8.82
CA ARG A 51 9.69 4.05 7.36
C ARG A 51 10.21 2.63 7.05
N PRO A 52 11.39 2.22 7.55
CA PRO A 52 11.88 0.87 7.32
C PRO A 52 10.99 -0.20 7.98
N GLN A 53 10.45 0.08 9.16
CA GLN A 53 9.58 -0.86 9.90
C GLN A 53 8.28 -1.15 9.14
N MET A 54 7.64 -0.11 8.60
CA MET A 54 6.43 -0.23 7.79
C MET A 54 6.66 -1.09 6.55
N ALA A 55 7.79 -0.91 5.87
CA ALA A 55 8.13 -1.70 4.69
C ALA A 55 8.40 -3.17 5.04
N GLN A 56 9.16 -3.44 6.11
CA GLN A 56 9.44 -4.79 6.60
C GLN A 56 8.13 -5.54 6.95
N ILE A 57 7.26 -4.91 7.75
CA ILE A 57 5.97 -5.49 8.14
C ILE A 57 5.12 -5.82 6.92
N ALA A 58 5.04 -4.90 5.95
CA ALA A 58 4.33 -5.16 4.70
C ALA A 58 4.91 -6.36 3.95
N ALA A 59 6.24 -6.45 3.82
CA ALA A 59 6.92 -7.52 3.08
C ALA A 59 6.82 -8.89 3.77
N ASP A 60 6.78 -8.90 5.10
CA ASP A 60 6.68 -10.11 5.90
C ASP A 60 5.27 -10.70 5.88
N LEU A 61 4.25 -9.82 5.88
CA LEU A 61 2.86 -10.22 6.04
C LEU A 61 2.04 -10.21 4.73
N SER A 62 2.63 -9.79 3.63
CA SER A 62 2.00 -9.77 2.30
C SER A 62 2.77 -10.63 1.31
N ASP A 63 2.09 -11.07 0.26
CA ASP A 63 2.69 -11.84 -0.83
C ASP A 63 3.34 -10.93 -1.89
N TYR A 64 2.82 -9.72 -2.05
CA TYR A 64 3.37 -8.68 -2.91
C TYR A 64 3.16 -7.29 -2.30
N VAL A 65 4.17 -6.42 -2.40
CA VAL A 65 4.12 -5.07 -1.81
C VAL A 65 4.47 -4.03 -2.86
N VAL A 66 3.64 -2.99 -2.95
CA VAL A 66 3.91 -1.78 -3.71
C VAL A 66 4.20 -0.65 -2.73
N LEU A 67 5.47 -0.24 -2.66
CA LEU A 67 5.90 0.94 -1.93
C LEU A 67 5.65 2.17 -2.79
N THR A 68 4.89 3.14 -2.26
CA THR A 68 4.46 4.32 -3.02
C THR A 68 4.44 5.59 -2.18
N SER A 69 4.31 6.74 -2.84
CA SER A 69 4.06 8.00 -2.15
C SER A 69 2.73 7.99 -1.37
N ASP A 70 2.72 8.66 -0.22
CA ASP A 70 1.53 9.04 0.56
C ASP A 70 1.46 10.56 0.62
N ASN A 71 1.69 11.21 1.75
CA ASN A 71 1.78 12.66 1.86
C ASN A 71 3.25 13.07 2.00
N PRO A 72 4.02 13.24 0.90
CA PRO A 72 5.44 13.57 0.97
C PRO A 72 5.71 14.94 1.59
N ARG A 73 4.73 15.86 1.60
CA ARG A 73 4.86 17.21 2.15
C ARG A 73 6.07 17.92 1.55
N SER A 74 6.99 18.44 2.36
CA SER A 74 8.20 19.12 1.87
C SER A 74 9.32 18.15 1.43
N GLU A 75 9.24 16.88 1.81
CA GLU A 75 10.25 15.87 1.46
C GLU A 75 10.12 15.36 0.02
N SER A 76 11.23 14.84 -0.51
CA SER A 76 11.22 14.10 -1.78
C SER A 76 10.55 12.73 -1.59
N PRO A 77 9.55 12.36 -2.40
CA PRO A 77 8.95 11.02 -2.35
C PRO A 77 9.99 9.91 -2.53
N ALA A 78 10.93 10.08 -3.47
CA ALA A 78 12.03 9.15 -3.70
C ALA A 78 12.98 9.01 -2.49
N ALA A 79 13.13 10.05 -1.66
CA ALA A 79 13.91 9.94 -0.43
C ALA A 79 13.17 9.08 0.61
N ILE A 80 11.87 9.33 0.81
CA ILE A 80 11.02 8.54 1.72
C ILE A 80 11.03 7.06 1.31
N LEU A 81 10.88 6.78 0.01
CA LEU A 81 10.87 5.41 -0.50
C LEU A 81 12.21 4.71 -0.31
N ARG A 82 13.33 5.41 -0.48
CA ARG A 82 14.66 4.86 -0.16
C ARG A 82 14.80 4.50 1.32
N ASP A 83 14.29 5.34 2.22
CA ASP A 83 14.31 5.06 3.67
C ASP A 83 13.46 3.83 4.01
N MET A 84 12.31 3.66 3.34
CA MET A 84 11.48 2.46 3.47
C MET A 84 12.23 1.21 3.00
N GLU A 85 12.86 1.26 1.82
CA GLU A 85 13.62 0.14 1.25
C GLU A 85 14.89 -0.22 2.03
N ALA A 86 15.47 0.73 2.75
CA ALA A 86 16.67 0.52 3.55
C ALA A 86 16.46 -0.52 4.67
N GLY A 87 15.21 -0.73 5.11
CA GLY A 87 14.86 -1.76 6.08
C GLY A 87 14.82 -3.17 5.49
N LEU A 88 14.73 -3.33 4.18
CA LEU A 88 14.42 -4.63 3.58
C LEU A 88 15.67 -5.48 3.35
N ASP A 89 15.60 -6.74 3.74
CA ASP A 89 16.58 -7.76 3.36
C ASP A 89 16.40 -8.20 1.87
N PRO A 90 17.33 -8.98 1.30
CA PRO A 90 17.21 -9.42 -0.10
C PRO A 90 15.99 -10.29 -0.42
N VAL A 91 15.41 -11.00 0.56
CA VAL A 91 14.20 -11.80 0.39
C VAL A 91 12.99 -10.89 0.34
N GLN A 92 12.88 -9.96 1.29
CA GLN A 92 11.82 -8.96 1.37
C GLN A 92 11.82 -8.06 0.14
N LYS A 93 13.00 -7.60 -0.32
CA LYS A 93 13.14 -6.78 -1.54
C LYS A 93 12.57 -7.46 -2.79
N ARG A 94 12.63 -8.79 -2.89
CA ARG A 94 12.05 -9.52 -4.04
C ARG A 94 10.52 -9.52 -4.06
N ARG A 95 9.87 -9.25 -2.92
CA ARG A 95 8.42 -9.11 -2.80
C ARG A 95 7.93 -7.68 -2.99
N CYS A 96 8.84 -6.71 -2.92
CA CYS A 96 8.52 -5.31 -3.02
C CYS A 96 8.81 -4.75 -4.41
N ILE A 97 7.97 -3.83 -4.86
CA ILE A 97 8.27 -2.93 -5.96
C ILE A 97 8.01 -1.49 -5.51
N THR A 98 8.82 -0.56 -6.00
CA THR A 98 8.68 0.86 -5.69
C THR A 98 8.11 1.59 -6.89
N VAL A 99 6.99 2.29 -6.68
CA VAL A 99 6.31 3.11 -7.67
C VAL A 99 5.99 4.44 -7.01
N GLU A 100 6.64 5.53 -7.43
CA GLU A 100 6.52 6.82 -6.75
C GLU A 100 5.10 7.38 -6.78
N ASP A 101 4.45 7.33 -7.95
CA ASP A 101 3.09 7.83 -8.12
C ASP A 101 2.05 6.89 -7.49
N ARG A 102 1.25 7.41 -6.56
CA ARG A 102 0.25 6.63 -5.82
C ARG A 102 -0.83 6.03 -6.69
N HIS A 103 -1.25 6.75 -7.73
CA HIS A 103 -2.23 6.23 -8.68
C HIS A 103 -1.66 5.03 -9.44
N GLN A 104 -0.42 5.13 -9.95
CA GLN A 104 0.26 4.03 -10.63
C GLN A 104 0.55 2.87 -9.67
N GLY A 105 0.88 3.14 -8.42
CA GLY A 105 1.10 2.10 -7.41
C GLY A 105 -0.17 1.27 -7.16
N ILE A 106 -1.32 1.93 -6.96
CA ILE A 106 -2.62 1.26 -6.84
C ILE A 106 -2.96 0.49 -8.13
N LYS A 107 -2.72 1.09 -9.30
CA LYS A 107 -2.97 0.44 -10.58
C LYS A 107 -2.15 -0.83 -10.76
N LEU A 108 -0.87 -0.81 -10.40
CA LEU A 108 0.00 -1.96 -10.47
C LEU A 108 -0.50 -3.10 -9.57
N ALA A 109 -0.93 -2.78 -8.36
CA ALA A 109 -1.54 -3.77 -7.46
C ALA A 109 -2.80 -4.40 -8.07
N CYS A 110 -3.68 -3.59 -8.65
CA CYS A 110 -4.88 -4.09 -9.35
C CYS A 110 -4.54 -4.99 -10.55
N GLN A 111 -3.49 -4.67 -11.30
CA GLN A 111 -3.02 -5.48 -12.44
C GLN A 111 -2.38 -6.80 -12.00
N HIS A 112 -1.76 -6.82 -10.82
CA HIS A 112 -1.14 -8.03 -10.29
C HIS A 112 -2.16 -8.99 -9.65
N ALA A 113 -3.24 -8.44 -9.09
CA ALA A 113 -4.26 -9.20 -8.39
C ALA A 113 -5.00 -10.19 -9.30
N LYS A 114 -5.22 -11.39 -8.78
CA LYS A 114 -5.99 -12.46 -9.41
C LYS A 114 -7.35 -12.63 -8.72
N PRO A 115 -8.35 -13.23 -9.38
CA PRO A 115 -9.61 -13.60 -8.76
C PRO A 115 -9.42 -14.29 -7.40
N GLY A 116 -10.00 -13.69 -6.35
CA GLY A 116 -9.88 -14.15 -4.97
C GLY A 116 -8.81 -13.44 -4.13
N ASP A 117 -7.87 -12.72 -4.72
CA ASP A 117 -6.84 -12.00 -3.97
C ASP A 117 -7.40 -10.80 -3.19
N ILE A 118 -6.64 -10.35 -2.20
CA ILE A 118 -6.94 -9.19 -1.37
C ILE A 118 -5.95 -8.08 -1.71
N ILE A 119 -6.45 -6.88 -2.01
CA ILE A 119 -5.64 -5.67 -2.13
C ILE A 119 -5.89 -4.79 -0.92
N LEU A 120 -4.86 -4.54 -0.12
CA LEU A 120 -4.87 -3.55 0.96
C LEU A 120 -4.17 -2.27 0.49
N VAL A 121 -4.88 -1.14 0.50
CA VAL A 121 -4.30 0.19 0.32
C VAL A 121 -4.28 0.88 1.68
N ALA A 122 -3.09 1.02 2.26
CA ALA A 122 -2.91 1.55 3.62
C ALA A 122 -2.34 2.98 3.62
N GLY A 123 -2.55 3.68 4.72
CA GLY A 123 -1.96 4.99 5.04
C GLY A 123 -2.97 6.13 5.11
N LYS A 124 -3.77 6.33 4.04
CA LYS A 124 -4.67 7.48 3.91
C LYS A 124 -6.07 7.27 4.46
N GLY A 125 -6.59 6.04 4.42
CA GLY A 125 -7.96 5.75 4.82
C GLY A 125 -8.99 6.64 4.12
N HIS A 126 -9.66 7.51 4.88
CA HIS A 126 -10.68 8.42 4.36
C HIS A 126 -10.14 9.78 3.86
N GLU A 127 -8.84 10.04 3.93
CA GLU A 127 -8.27 11.27 3.37
C GLU A 127 -8.51 11.35 1.85
N LYS A 128 -8.92 12.53 1.38
CA LYS A 128 -9.28 12.79 -0.03
C LYS A 128 -8.29 13.70 -0.74
N TYR A 129 -7.04 13.73 -0.27
CA TYR A 129 -5.98 14.51 -0.86
C TYR A 129 -4.61 13.85 -0.71
N GLN A 130 -3.68 14.29 -1.54
CA GLN A 130 -2.25 14.04 -1.42
C GLN A 130 -1.51 15.38 -1.25
N GLU A 131 -0.76 15.52 -0.16
CA GLU A 131 -0.02 16.76 0.13
C GLU A 131 1.41 16.70 -0.43
N ILE A 132 1.71 17.59 -1.38
CA ILE A 132 3.02 17.69 -2.06
C ILE A 132 3.45 19.16 -2.04
N GLN A 133 4.60 19.45 -1.45
CA GLN A 133 5.17 20.80 -1.35
C GLN A 133 4.17 21.84 -0.82
N GLY A 134 3.39 21.47 0.21
CA GLY A 134 2.36 22.33 0.83
C GLY A 134 1.06 22.46 0.04
N VAL A 135 0.94 21.84 -1.13
CA VAL A 135 -0.28 21.83 -1.96
C VAL A 135 -1.04 20.52 -1.76
N LYS A 136 -2.35 20.61 -1.47
CA LYS A 136 -3.24 19.46 -1.35
C LYS A 136 -3.90 19.16 -2.69
N HIS A 137 -3.41 18.13 -3.38
CA HIS A 137 -3.98 17.65 -4.63
C HIS A 137 -5.15 16.69 -4.35
N PRO A 138 -6.30 16.80 -5.03
CA PRO A 138 -7.39 15.83 -4.86
C PRO A 138 -6.94 14.41 -5.18
N PHE A 139 -7.11 13.49 -4.22
CA PHE A 139 -6.73 12.10 -4.38
C PHE A 139 -7.52 11.22 -3.40
N ASP A 140 -8.24 10.23 -3.90
CA ASP A 140 -9.07 9.34 -3.07
C ASP A 140 -8.73 7.87 -3.36
N ASP A 141 -8.07 7.21 -2.40
CA ASP A 141 -7.71 5.79 -2.49
C ASP A 141 -8.92 4.91 -2.84
N VAL A 142 -10.09 5.18 -2.25
CA VAL A 142 -11.31 4.40 -2.49
C VAL A 142 -11.79 4.58 -3.92
N ALA A 143 -11.78 5.83 -4.42
CA ALA A 143 -12.22 6.12 -5.78
C ALA A 143 -11.28 5.49 -6.80
N VAL A 144 -9.97 5.67 -6.62
CA VAL A 144 -8.92 5.14 -7.51
C VAL A 144 -8.94 3.61 -7.52
N LEU A 145 -8.98 2.97 -6.35
CA LEU A 145 -9.03 1.51 -6.27
C LEU A 145 -10.29 0.96 -6.96
N LYS A 146 -11.45 1.55 -6.69
CA LYS A 146 -12.73 1.11 -7.25
C LYS A 146 -12.81 1.29 -8.76
N SER A 147 -12.36 2.42 -9.31
CA SER A 147 -12.35 2.62 -10.76
C SER A 147 -11.35 1.67 -11.43
N THR A 148 -10.15 1.55 -10.87
CA THR A 148 -9.09 0.75 -11.49
C THR A 148 -9.41 -0.74 -11.49
N LEU A 149 -10.01 -1.28 -10.42
CA LEU A 149 -10.45 -2.67 -10.40
C LEU A 149 -11.51 -2.95 -11.47
N LYS A 150 -12.43 -2.00 -11.71
CA LYS A 150 -13.41 -2.12 -12.80
C LYS A 150 -12.75 -2.10 -14.16
N ASP A 151 -11.78 -1.23 -14.38
CA ASP A 151 -11.15 -1.06 -15.70
C ASP A 151 -10.23 -2.23 -16.07
N VAL A 152 -9.54 -2.82 -15.09
CA VAL A 152 -8.55 -3.89 -15.31
C VAL A 152 -9.20 -5.27 -15.39
N HIS A 153 -10.33 -5.48 -14.70
CA HIS A 153 -11.01 -6.78 -14.60
C HIS A 153 -12.46 -6.78 -15.15
N ALA A 154 -12.80 -5.79 -15.99
CA ALA A 154 -14.02 -5.82 -16.81
C ALA A 154 -13.96 -6.93 -17.87
#